data_AF-A0A3D5Q6T5-F1
#
_entry.id   AF-A0A3D5Q6T5-F1
#
_cell.length_a   1.000
_cell.length_b   1.000
_cell.length_c   1.000
_cell.angle_alpha   90.00
_cell.angle_beta   90.00
_cell.angle_gamma   90.00
#
_symmetry.space_group_name_H-M   'P 1'
#
loop_
_entity.id
_entity.type
_entity.pdbx_description
1 polymer ?
#
loop_
_entity_poly.entity_id
_entity_poly.type
_entity_poly.pdbx_seq_one_letter_code
_entity_poly.pdbx_strand_id
1 'polypeptide(L)'
;MDYNPDSLIKGASMLVLYIALFLIAKYLKRLLTPYCIDRELTGADNIAQATSLAGYYMGFTAIFCGAYLGPSESLWMDLLLVGSYSLMGMLLLNLSRILNDRVILHTFSLAHAIKENHNKAAGVIQGANYIGSALVVAGSIHGEGGGVFTALVFYLIGQVALLVFSRLYEWMTPYAIQQQIENDNLAAGLGFGGTFVAIGLIVMGSVNGDFVNWAYNLSWLGINLLGVFLYLIVVRFFFDKVVISRDDLNREITEDRNTGAGLLEFAVAVSFATALYFMIG
;
A
#
# COMPACT_ATOMS: atom_id res chain seq x y z
N MET A 1 21.40 -29.95 6.86
CA MET A 1 21.36 -28.59 6.29
C MET A 1 22.81 -28.26 5.96
N ASP A 2 23.21 -28.48 4.70
CA ASP A 2 24.57 -28.17 4.30
C ASP A 2 24.73 -26.65 4.20
N TYR A 3 25.66 -26.13 4.98
CA TYR A 3 25.96 -24.71 5.09
C TYR A 3 26.72 -24.26 3.84
N ASN A 4 26.06 -23.53 2.93
CA ASN A 4 26.69 -23.01 1.73
C ASN A 4 27.21 -21.57 1.98
N PRO A 5 28.53 -21.33 2.08
CA PRO A 5 29.09 -19.99 2.34
C PRO A 5 28.68 -18.95 1.30
N ASP A 6 28.39 -19.35 0.05
CA ASP A 6 27.97 -18.43 -1.01
C ASP A 6 26.56 -17.85 -0.74
N SER A 7 25.69 -18.63 -0.10
CA SER A 7 24.35 -18.16 0.31
C SER A 7 24.43 -17.09 1.41
N LEU A 8 25.40 -17.22 2.32
CA LEU A 8 25.63 -16.26 3.39
C LEU A 8 26.14 -14.92 2.84
N ILE A 9 27.10 -14.97 1.91
CA ILE A 9 27.63 -13.77 1.24
C ILE A 9 26.51 -13.04 0.51
N LYS A 10 25.70 -13.78 -0.27
CA LYS A 10 24.55 -13.20 -0.98
C LYS A 10 23.56 -12.52 -0.03
N GLY A 11 23.15 -13.21 1.04
CA GLY A 11 22.23 -12.65 2.03
C GLY A 11 22.80 -11.40 2.72
N ALA A 12 24.08 -11.42 3.11
CA ALA A 12 24.75 -10.28 3.71
C ALA A 12 24.84 -9.07 2.74
N SER A 13 25.20 -9.30 1.48
CA SER A 13 25.24 -8.26 0.45
C SER A 13 23.86 -7.64 0.21
N MET A 14 22.80 -8.45 0.17
CA MET A 14 21.42 -7.96 0.01
C MET A 14 20.96 -7.15 1.22
N LEU A 15 21.35 -7.54 2.43
CA LEU A 15 21.06 -6.76 3.64
C LEU A 15 21.77 -5.40 3.63
N VAL A 16 23.03 -5.35 3.20
CA VAL A 16 23.77 -4.08 3.04
C VAL A 16 23.08 -3.19 2.00
N LEU A 17 22.65 -3.77 0.87
CA LEU A 17 21.90 -3.03 -0.15
C LEU A 17 20.57 -2.51 0.40
N TYR A 18 19.80 -3.33 1.13
CA TYR A 18 18.56 -2.92 1.77
C TYR A 18 18.78 -1.71 2.71
N ILE A 19 19.80 -1.77 3.58
CA ILE A 19 20.13 -0.67 4.49
C ILE A 19 20.49 0.61 3.72
N ALA A 20 21.32 0.49 2.68
CA ALA A 20 21.70 1.65 1.85
C ALA A 20 20.47 2.28 1.18
N LEU A 21 19.60 1.47 0.58
CA LEU A 21 18.37 1.93 -0.05
C LEU A 21 17.37 2.49 0.97
N PHE A 22 17.28 1.91 2.17
CA PHE A 22 16.42 2.41 3.25
C PHE A 22 16.85 3.82 3.68
N LEU A 23 18.16 4.08 3.77
CA LEU A 23 18.68 5.42 4.06
C LEU A 23 18.33 6.42 2.95
N ILE A 24 18.38 5.98 1.68
CA ILE A 24 17.93 6.79 0.54
C ILE A 24 16.42 7.06 0.66
N ALA A 25 15.60 6.06 0.97
CA ALA A 25 14.16 6.21 1.17
C ALA A 25 13.87 7.24 2.28
N LYS A 26 14.57 7.16 3.41
CA LYS A 26 14.48 8.12 4.51
C LYS A 26 14.81 9.55 4.06
N TYR A 27 15.91 9.73 3.32
CA TYR A 27 16.32 11.05 2.84
C TYR A 27 15.33 11.61 1.81
N LEU A 28 14.89 10.77 0.86
CA LEU A 28 13.91 11.14 -0.16
C LEU A 28 12.58 11.56 0.48
N LYS A 29 12.10 10.81 1.47
CA LYS A 29 10.89 11.14 2.23
C LYS A 29 11.01 12.49 2.94
N ARG A 30 12.17 12.79 3.52
CA ARG A 30 12.45 14.09 4.13
C ARG A 30 12.42 15.22 3.10
N LEU A 31 12.99 15.02 1.92
CA LEU A 31 13.02 16.02 0.85
C LEU A 31 11.62 16.34 0.29
N LEU A 32 10.75 15.33 0.17
CA LEU A 32 9.43 15.45 -0.47
C LEU A 32 8.28 15.78 0.51
N THR A 33 8.56 15.84 1.81
CA THR A 33 7.58 16.21 2.83
C THR A 33 7.70 17.73 3.08
N PRO A 34 6.60 18.50 3.02
CA PRO A 34 6.65 19.97 3.06
C PRO A 34 6.95 20.57 4.44
N TYR A 35 7.32 19.74 5.42
CA TYR A 35 7.62 20.13 6.78
C TYR A 35 8.70 19.23 7.39
N CYS A 36 9.26 19.66 8.52
CA CYS A 36 10.37 18.97 9.18
C CYS A 36 9.89 17.71 9.92
N ILE A 37 10.08 16.54 9.31
CA ILE A 37 9.70 15.24 9.89
C ILE A 37 10.35 15.04 11.28
N ASP A 38 11.62 15.38 11.44
CA ASP A 38 12.35 15.14 12.70
C ASP A 38 11.75 15.96 13.86
N ARG A 39 11.34 17.21 13.59
CA ARG A 39 10.66 18.06 14.56
C ARG A 39 9.31 17.48 14.97
N GLU A 40 8.51 17.02 14.00
CA GLU A 40 7.21 16.41 14.27
C GLU A 40 7.35 15.09 15.05
N LEU A 41 8.33 14.25 14.67
CA LEU A 41 8.49 12.93 15.25
C LEU A 41 9.10 12.95 16.66
N THR A 42 10.09 13.81 16.91
CA THR A 42 10.87 13.81 18.18
C THR A 42 10.68 15.06 19.04
N GLY A 43 10.28 16.18 18.42
CA GLY A 43 10.03 17.42 19.15
C GLY A 43 8.58 17.58 19.58
N ALA A 44 7.63 17.13 18.74
CA ALA A 44 6.20 17.25 18.97
C ALA A 44 5.51 15.93 19.36
N ASP A 45 6.26 14.82 19.36
CA ASP A 45 5.76 13.46 19.62
C ASP A 45 4.51 13.10 18.78
N ASN A 46 4.51 13.53 17.52
CA ASN A 46 3.35 13.46 16.64
C ASN A 46 3.13 12.02 16.13
N ILE A 47 2.21 11.30 16.76
CA ILE A 47 1.89 9.90 16.41
C ILE A 47 1.29 9.77 15.00
N ALA A 48 0.62 10.80 14.48
CA ALA A 48 0.13 10.78 13.11
C ALA A 48 1.29 10.75 12.11
N GLN A 49 2.31 11.57 12.35
CA GLN A 49 3.55 11.55 11.57
C GLN A 49 4.28 10.21 11.71
N ALA A 50 4.37 9.65 12.92
CA ALA A 50 5.00 8.35 13.15
C ALA A 50 4.28 7.22 12.37
N THR A 51 2.95 7.22 12.40
CA THR A 51 2.11 6.21 11.73
C THR A 51 2.25 6.30 10.21
N SER A 52 2.21 7.51 9.65
CA SER A 52 2.44 7.74 8.22
C SER A 52 3.84 7.26 7.79
N LEU A 53 4.86 7.57 8.59
CA LEU A 53 6.24 7.17 8.31
C LEU A 53 6.46 5.66 8.40
N ALA A 54 5.81 4.99 9.37
CA ALA A 54 5.81 3.53 9.46
C ALA A 54 5.24 2.89 8.19
N GLY A 55 4.10 3.41 7.68
CA GLY A 55 3.53 2.99 6.40
C GLY A 55 4.48 3.19 5.22
N TYR A 56 5.19 4.32 5.17
CA TYR A 56 6.19 4.58 4.13
C TYR A 56 7.34 3.55 4.14
N TYR A 57 7.88 3.22 5.33
CA TYR A 57 8.96 2.24 5.46
C TYR A 57 8.50 0.80 5.20
N MET A 58 7.29 0.44 5.61
CA MET A 58 6.68 -0.84 5.23
C MET A 58 6.47 -0.94 3.72
N GLY A 59 5.99 0.13 3.08
CA GLY A 59 5.86 0.21 1.63
C GLY A 59 7.20 0.09 0.89
N PHE A 60 8.24 0.81 1.32
CA PHE A 60 9.59 0.63 0.79
C PHE A 60 10.06 -0.83 0.88
N THR A 61 9.81 -1.47 2.03
CA THR A 61 10.19 -2.88 2.23
C THR A 61 9.43 -3.81 1.28
N ALA A 62 8.14 -3.58 1.04
CA ALA A 62 7.37 -4.34 0.06
C ALA A 62 7.94 -4.22 -1.36
N ILE A 63 8.35 -3.01 -1.77
CA ILE A 63 9.00 -2.78 -3.07
C ILE A 63 10.32 -3.53 -3.16
N PHE A 64 11.15 -3.46 -2.13
CA PHE A 64 12.42 -4.19 -2.09
C PHE A 64 12.19 -5.70 -2.20
N CYS A 65 11.23 -6.24 -1.44
CA CYS A 65 10.86 -7.65 -1.52
C CYS A 65 10.35 -8.04 -2.90
N GLY A 66 9.51 -7.21 -3.54
CA GLY A 66 9.03 -7.44 -4.90
C GLY A 66 10.17 -7.57 -5.92
N ALA A 67 11.16 -6.67 -5.83
CA ALA A 67 12.36 -6.72 -6.65
C ALA A 67 13.27 -7.91 -6.31
N TYR A 68 13.37 -8.28 -5.04
CA TYR A 68 14.23 -9.37 -4.55
C TYR A 68 13.70 -10.76 -4.93
N LEU A 69 12.38 -10.94 -5.01
CA LEU A 69 11.75 -12.23 -5.33
C LEU A 69 11.87 -12.64 -6.81
N GLY A 70 12.53 -11.84 -7.65
CA GLY A 70 12.83 -12.20 -9.03
C GLY A 70 13.86 -13.34 -9.15
N PRO A 71 14.08 -13.87 -10.37
CA PRO A 71 15.08 -14.89 -10.61
C PRO A 71 16.46 -14.47 -10.14
N SER A 72 17.15 -15.41 -9.50
CA SER A 72 18.54 -15.24 -9.08
C SER A 72 19.47 -15.57 -10.23
N GLU A 73 20.33 -14.63 -10.58
CA GLU A 73 21.42 -14.83 -11.53
C GLU A 73 22.75 -14.85 -10.77
N SER A 74 23.63 -13.89 -11.05
CA SER A 74 24.88 -13.66 -10.32
C SER A 74 24.69 -12.60 -9.24
N LEU A 75 25.50 -12.66 -8.18
CA LEU A 75 25.47 -11.68 -7.08
C LEU A 75 25.49 -10.23 -7.59
N TRP A 76 26.34 -9.93 -8.57
CA TRP A 76 26.46 -8.57 -9.12
C TRP A 76 25.19 -8.13 -9.87
N MET A 77 24.61 -9.03 -10.68
CA MET A 77 23.37 -8.74 -11.39
C MET A 77 22.20 -8.58 -10.43
N ASP A 78 22.09 -9.44 -9.43
CA ASP A 78 21.02 -9.34 -8.45
C ASP A 78 21.11 -7.99 -7.69
N LEU A 79 22.31 -7.57 -7.27
CA LEU A 79 22.50 -6.28 -6.60
C LEU A 79 22.10 -5.10 -7.50
N LEU A 80 22.46 -5.16 -8.79
CA LEU A 80 22.12 -4.11 -9.76
C LEU A 80 20.62 -4.07 -10.03
N LEU A 81 19.99 -5.22 -10.27
CA LEU A 81 18.56 -5.32 -10.57
C LEU A 81 17.72 -4.93 -9.36
N VAL A 82 17.94 -5.57 -8.21
CA VAL A 82 17.22 -5.24 -6.96
C VAL A 82 17.42 -3.77 -6.61
N GLY A 83 18.65 -3.26 -6.74
CA GLY A 83 18.97 -1.86 -6.48
C GLY A 83 18.22 -0.89 -7.40
N SER A 84 18.30 -1.09 -8.71
CA SER A 84 17.69 -0.20 -9.71
C SER A 84 16.16 -0.24 -9.68
N TYR A 85 15.54 -1.42 -9.56
CA TYR A 85 14.09 -1.55 -9.45
C TYR A 85 13.56 -1.01 -8.13
N SER A 86 14.29 -1.16 -7.01
CA SER A 86 13.92 -0.53 -5.74
C SER A 86 13.99 0.99 -5.80
N LEU A 87 15.03 1.55 -6.44
CA LEU A 87 15.15 3.00 -6.68
C LEU A 87 13.99 3.53 -7.51
N MET A 88 13.68 2.85 -8.63
CA MET A 88 12.54 3.19 -9.47
C MET A 88 11.24 3.11 -8.68
N GLY A 89 11.02 2.02 -7.94
CA GLY A 89 9.82 1.83 -7.14
C GLY A 89 9.65 2.90 -6.06
N MET A 90 10.73 3.37 -5.44
CA MET A 90 10.67 4.51 -4.50
C MET A 90 10.22 5.81 -5.17
N LEU A 91 10.63 6.07 -6.41
CA LEU A 91 10.16 7.23 -7.17
C LEU A 91 8.66 7.09 -7.49
N LEU A 92 8.24 5.91 -7.95
CA LEU A 92 6.84 5.61 -8.23
C LEU A 92 5.96 5.71 -6.98
N LEU A 93 6.42 5.23 -5.82
CA LEU A 93 5.71 5.35 -4.54
C LEU A 93 5.47 6.82 -4.14
N ASN A 94 6.46 7.69 -4.34
CA ASN A 94 6.29 9.10 -4.02
C ASN A 94 5.38 9.82 -5.02
N LEU A 95 5.45 9.46 -6.31
CA LEU A 95 4.51 9.91 -7.33
C LEU A 95 3.08 9.49 -6.97
N SER A 96 2.91 8.23 -6.58
CA SER A 96 1.65 7.64 -6.11
C SER A 96 1.05 8.43 -4.96
N ARG A 97 1.85 8.80 -3.96
CA ARG A 97 1.40 9.62 -2.85
C ARG A 97 0.85 10.98 -3.32
N ILE A 98 1.53 11.66 -4.25
CA ILE A 98 1.06 12.95 -4.78
C ILE A 98 -0.26 12.77 -5.54
N LEU A 99 -0.37 11.73 -6.37
CA LEU A 99 -1.59 11.42 -7.12
C LEU A 99 -2.75 11.11 -6.18
N ASN A 100 -2.53 10.26 -5.18
CA ASN A 100 -3.57 9.81 -4.27
C ASN A 100 -4.03 10.94 -3.33
N ASP A 101 -3.13 11.81 -2.87
CA ASP A 101 -3.48 13.02 -2.10
C ASP A 101 -4.33 13.99 -2.93
N ARG A 102 -4.02 14.17 -4.22
CA ARG A 102 -4.76 15.10 -5.09
C ARG A 102 -6.05 14.54 -5.66
N VAL A 103 -6.11 13.25 -5.92
CA VAL A 103 -7.21 12.63 -6.67
C VAL A 103 -8.12 11.85 -5.73
N ILE A 104 -7.58 11.04 -4.82
CA ILE A 104 -8.43 10.24 -3.92
C ILE A 104 -8.84 11.12 -2.74
N LEU A 105 -7.88 11.61 -1.97
CA LEU A 105 -8.07 12.37 -0.73
C LEU A 105 -8.15 13.89 -0.95
N HIS A 106 -8.94 14.28 -1.96
CA HIS A 106 -8.98 15.64 -2.52
C HIS A 106 -9.78 16.66 -1.69
N THR A 107 -10.51 16.24 -0.65
CA THR A 107 -11.37 17.16 0.14
C THR A 107 -10.58 17.98 1.16
N PHE A 108 -9.43 17.48 1.65
CA PHE A 108 -8.60 18.16 2.66
C PHE A 108 -7.11 17.85 2.46
N SER A 109 -6.22 18.62 3.09
CA SER A 109 -4.78 18.38 3.00
C SER A 109 -4.29 17.44 4.10
N LEU A 110 -3.81 16.24 3.72
CA LEU A 110 -3.17 15.32 4.68
C LEU A 110 -1.94 15.93 5.33
N ALA A 111 -1.13 16.68 4.58
CA ALA A 111 0.08 17.29 5.10
C ALA A 111 -0.24 18.31 6.20
N HIS A 112 -1.26 19.13 5.99
CA HIS A 112 -1.75 20.08 6.99
C HIS A 112 -2.37 19.35 8.19
N ALA A 113 -3.24 18.36 7.95
CA ALA A 113 -3.90 17.61 9.02
C ALA A 113 -2.90 16.86 9.93
N ILE A 114 -1.86 16.24 9.35
CA ILE A 114 -0.82 15.55 10.12
C ILE A 114 0.01 16.56 10.92
N LYS A 115 0.47 17.65 10.29
CA LYS A 115 1.41 18.58 10.92
C LYS A 115 0.75 19.52 11.92
N GLU A 116 -0.34 20.19 11.54
CA GLU A 116 -0.94 21.24 12.37
C GLU A 116 -1.95 20.67 13.36
N ASN A 117 -2.68 19.62 12.99
CA ASN A 117 -3.76 19.06 13.83
C ASN A 117 -3.36 17.75 14.53
N HIS A 118 -2.16 17.21 14.27
CA HIS A 118 -1.71 15.90 14.76
C HIS A 118 -2.75 14.79 14.51
N ASN A 119 -3.48 14.89 13.40
CA ASN A 119 -4.66 14.08 13.11
C ASN A 119 -4.24 12.63 12.84
N LYS A 120 -4.63 11.73 13.75
CA LYS A 120 -4.25 10.31 13.76
C LYS A 120 -4.90 9.57 12.59
N ALA A 121 -6.15 9.91 12.25
CA ALA A 121 -6.84 9.33 11.11
C ALA A 121 -6.11 9.64 9.80
N ALA A 122 -5.63 10.88 9.64
CA ALA A 122 -4.83 11.33 8.51
C ALA A 122 -3.46 10.59 8.45
N GLY A 123 -2.84 10.36 9.60
CA GLY A 123 -1.61 9.56 9.71
C GLY A 123 -1.81 8.11 9.26
N VAL A 124 -2.87 7.45 9.73
CA VAL A 124 -3.24 6.08 9.35
C VAL A 124 -3.50 5.98 7.85
N ILE A 125 -4.37 6.83 7.30
CA ILE A 125 -4.73 6.72 5.87
C ILE A 125 -3.53 7.04 4.96
N GLN A 126 -2.66 7.98 5.35
CA GLN A 126 -1.44 8.24 4.57
C GLN A 126 -0.48 7.06 4.63
N GLY A 127 -0.32 6.43 5.80
CA GLY A 127 0.48 5.22 5.96
C GLY A 127 -0.06 4.06 5.11
N ALA A 128 -1.36 3.80 5.19
CA ALA A 128 -2.04 2.79 4.38
C ALA A 128 -1.91 3.05 2.88
N ASN A 129 -1.99 4.31 2.46
CA ASN A 129 -1.81 4.70 1.07
C ASN A 129 -0.40 4.41 0.54
N TYR A 130 0.64 4.62 1.37
CA TYR A 130 2.00 4.18 1.01
C TYR A 130 2.08 2.66 0.87
N ILE A 131 1.51 1.89 1.80
CA ILE A 131 1.54 0.43 1.74
C ILE A 131 0.81 -0.05 0.49
N GLY A 132 -0.43 0.38 0.26
CA GLY A 132 -1.24 -0.03 -0.89
C GLY A 132 -0.56 0.30 -2.22
N SER A 133 -0.06 1.53 -2.39
CA SER A 133 0.66 1.94 -3.60
C SER A 133 1.95 1.16 -3.79
N ALA A 134 2.69 0.90 -2.70
CA ALA A 134 3.93 0.13 -2.75
C ALA A 134 3.70 -1.33 -3.17
N LEU A 135 2.59 -1.94 -2.74
CA LEU A 135 2.21 -3.29 -3.17
C LEU A 135 1.93 -3.33 -4.67
N VAL A 136 1.21 -2.33 -5.21
CA VAL A 136 1.00 -2.19 -6.66
C VAL A 136 2.33 -2.07 -7.41
N VAL A 137 3.24 -1.22 -6.91
CA VAL A 137 4.60 -1.09 -7.47
C VAL A 137 5.35 -2.42 -7.41
N ALA A 138 5.32 -3.10 -6.26
CA ALA A 138 6.00 -4.37 -6.03
C ALA A 138 5.51 -5.46 -6.98
N GLY A 139 4.20 -5.57 -7.19
CA GLY A 139 3.63 -6.50 -8.17
C GLY A 139 4.05 -6.15 -9.61
N SER A 140 4.08 -4.86 -9.95
CA SER A 140 4.40 -4.41 -11.31
C SER A 140 5.85 -4.63 -11.71
N ILE A 141 6.77 -4.68 -10.74
CA ILE A 141 8.21 -4.93 -10.98
C ILE A 141 8.59 -6.40 -10.82
N HIS A 142 7.66 -7.25 -10.38
CA HIS A 142 7.88 -8.67 -10.22
C HIS A 142 7.59 -9.44 -11.52
N GLY A 143 8.29 -10.56 -11.74
CA GLY A 143 8.14 -11.42 -12.91
C GLY A 143 9.20 -11.21 -13.99
N GLU A 144 9.21 -12.12 -14.96
CA GLU A 144 10.17 -12.16 -16.08
C GLU A 144 9.56 -11.73 -17.42
N GLY A 145 10.35 -11.78 -18.49
CA GLY A 145 9.91 -11.54 -19.88
C GLY A 145 9.63 -10.07 -20.24
N GLY A 146 9.52 -9.20 -19.24
CA GLY A 146 9.27 -7.77 -19.38
C GLY A 146 10.52 -6.90 -19.19
N GLY A 147 10.28 -5.69 -18.73
CA GLY A 147 11.33 -4.74 -18.36
C GLY A 147 10.74 -3.48 -17.74
N VAL A 148 11.51 -2.40 -17.69
CA VAL A 148 11.06 -1.12 -17.11
C VAL A 148 9.77 -0.62 -17.76
N PHE A 149 9.62 -0.77 -19.08
CA PHE A 149 8.42 -0.30 -19.78
C PHE A 149 7.16 -1.06 -19.36
N THR A 150 7.21 -2.39 -19.28
CA THR A 150 6.05 -3.20 -18.85
C THR A 150 5.71 -2.87 -17.39
N ALA A 151 6.72 -2.76 -16.52
CA ALA A 151 6.52 -2.40 -15.12
C ALA A 151 5.83 -1.03 -14.97
N LEU A 152 6.20 -0.03 -15.78
CA LEU A 152 5.55 1.28 -15.77
C LEU A 152 4.09 1.20 -16.24
N VAL A 153 3.78 0.41 -17.27
CA VAL A 153 2.42 0.24 -17.76
C VAL A 153 1.54 -0.46 -16.72
N PHE A 154 2.01 -1.56 -16.14
CA PHE A 154 1.27 -2.28 -15.10
C PHE A 154 1.11 -1.45 -13.82
N TYR A 155 2.13 -0.67 -13.46
CA TYR A 155 2.02 0.32 -12.38
C TYR A 155 0.90 1.32 -12.67
N LEU A 156 0.87 1.92 -13.86
CA LEU A 156 -0.17 2.89 -14.22
C LEU A 156 -1.56 2.27 -14.18
N ILE A 157 -1.73 1.06 -14.72
CA ILE A 157 -3.01 0.33 -14.68
C ILE A 157 -3.40 0.03 -13.23
N GLY A 158 -2.47 -0.47 -12.43
CA GLY A 158 -2.70 -0.77 -11.01
C GLY A 158 -3.06 0.47 -10.20
N GLN A 159 -2.46 1.62 -10.48
CA GLN A 159 -2.82 2.87 -9.84
C GLN A 159 -4.19 3.40 -10.25
N VAL A 160 -4.56 3.23 -11.51
CA VAL A 160 -5.94 3.50 -11.96
C VAL A 160 -6.92 2.56 -11.26
N ALA A 161 -6.60 1.26 -11.14
CA ALA A 161 -7.44 0.31 -10.43
C ALA A 161 -7.61 0.70 -8.95
N LEU A 162 -6.52 1.04 -8.26
CA LEU A 162 -6.54 1.49 -6.87
C LEU A 162 -7.40 2.74 -6.68
N LEU A 163 -7.32 3.71 -7.60
CA LEU A 163 -8.21 4.87 -7.63
C LEU A 163 -9.67 4.44 -7.82
N VAL A 164 -9.98 3.64 -8.83
CA VAL A 164 -11.36 3.20 -9.13
C VAL A 164 -11.98 2.47 -7.94
N PHE A 165 -11.26 1.53 -7.33
CA PHE A 165 -11.77 0.77 -6.17
C PHE A 165 -11.91 1.64 -4.92
N SER A 166 -11.00 2.60 -4.69
CA SER A 166 -11.15 3.55 -3.57
C SER A 166 -12.42 4.41 -3.72
N ARG A 167 -12.73 4.87 -4.94
CA ARG A 167 -13.95 5.63 -5.24
C ARG A 167 -15.20 4.78 -5.16
N LEU A 168 -15.13 3.52 -5.60
CA LEU A 168 -16.23 2.57 -5.44
C LEU A 168 -16.54 2.36 -3.96
N TYR A 169 -15.52 2.16 -3.13
CA TYR A 169 -15.72 1.99 -1.69
C TYR A 169 -16.33 3.23 -1.05
N GLU A 170 -15.86 4.43 -1.40
CA GLU A 170 -16.43 5.69 -0.94
C GLU A 170 -17.90 5.82 -1.36
N TRP A 171 -18.24 5.48 -2.61
CA TRP A 171 -19.62 5.50 -3.11
C TRP A 171 -20.54 4.49 -2.43
N MET A 172 -20.04 3.30 -2.10
CA MET A 172 -20.79 2.27 -1.38
C MET A 172 -20.97 2.59 0.11
N THR A 173 -20.25 3.57 0.64
CA THR A 173 -20.28 3.93 2.06
C THR A 173 -21.29 5.04 2.31
N PRO A 174 -22.24 4.88 3.26
CA PRO A 174 -23.35 5.81 3.44
C PRO A 174 -22.97 7.14 4.11
N TYR A 175 -21.68 7.37 4.37
CA TYR A 175 -21.16 8.57 5.04
C TYR A 175 -19.94 9.14 4.33
N ALA A 176 -19.68 10.44 4.53
CA ALA A 176 -18.54 11.13 3.96
C ALA A 176 -17.23 10.75 4.67
N ILE A 177 -16.56 9.70 4.18
CA ILE A 177 -15.32 9.16 4.77
C ILE A 177 -14.26 10.24 4.96
N GLN A 178 -14.02 11.06 3.93
CA GLN A 178 -12.98 12.09 3.99
C GLN A 178 -13.27 13.15 5.06
N GLN A 179 -14.54 13.53 5.24
CA GLN A 179 -14.95 14.45 6.30
C GLN A 179 -14.75 13.83 7.69
N GLN A 180 -15.02 12.53 7.85
CA GLN A 180 -14.75 11.84 9.11
C GLN A 180 -13.25 11.84 9.42
N ILE A 181 -12.41 11.55 8.43
CA ILE A 181 -10.95 11.57 8.59
C ILE A 181 -10.46 12.98 8.92
N GLU A 182 -10.95 14.01 8.24
CA GLU A 182 -10.59 15.41 8.52
C GLU A 182 -10.91 15.80 9.98
N ASN A 183 -12.02 15.29 10.52
CA ASN A 183 -12.46 15.49 11.90
C ASN A 183 -11.78 14.57 12.95
N ASP A 184 -10.60 14.04 12.63
CA ASP A 184 -9.78 13.12 13.44
C ASP A 184 -10.52 11.86 13.90
N ASN A 185 -11.46 11.35 13.09
CA ASN A 185 -12.12 10.09 13.36
C ASN A 185 -11.19 8.91 13.00
N LEU A 186 -10.46 8.42 14.00
CA LEU A 186 -9.53 7.31 13.83
C LEU A 186 -10.21 6.01 13.37
N ALA A 187 -11.47 5.77 13.75
CA ALA A 187 -12.22 4.59 13.30
C ALA A 187 -12.40 4.61 11.77
N ALA A 188 -12.81 5.75 11.21
CA ALA A 188 -12.93 5.94 9.77
C ALA A 188 -11.56 5.85 9.05
N GLY A 189 -10.52 6.40 9.66
CA GLY A 189 -9.14 6.29 9.14
C GLY A 189 -8.65 4.84 9.06
N LEU A 190 -8.95 4.02 10.07
CA LEU A 190 -8.62 2.59 10.09
C LEU A 190 -9.45 1.80 9.07
N GLY A 191 -10.77 1.96 9.06
CA GLY A 191 -11.63 1.24 8.10
C GLY A 191 -11.24 1.52 6.64
N PHE A 192 -11.09 2.80 6.30
CA PHE A 192 -10.68 3.18 4.95
C PHE A 192 -9.21 2.82 4.66
N GLY A 193 -8.31 2.96 5.64
CA GLY A 193 -6.91 2.58 5.50
C GLY A 193 -6.73 1.09 5.21
N GLY A 194 -7.45 0.22 5.92
CA GLY A 194 -7.37 -1.23 5.70
C GLY A 194 -7.92 -1.63 4.34
N THR A 195 -9.01 -0.98 3.90
CA THR A 195 -9.53 -1.12 2.54
C THR A 195 -8.47 -0.74 1.50
N PHE A 196 -7.73 0.35 1.72
CA PHE A 196 -6.69 0.80 0.79
C PHE A 196 -5.53 -0.22 0.68
N VAL A 197 -5.10 -0.78 1.81
CA VAL A 197 -4.09 -1.86 1.85
C VAL A 197 -4.61 -3.13 1.18
N ALA A 198 -5.85 -3.51 1.46
CA ALA A 198 -6.51 -4.66 0.87
C ALA A 198 -6.60 -4.54 -0.66
N ILE A 199 -7.07 -3.41 -1.18
CA ILE A 199 -7.08 -3.14 -2.63
C ILE A 199 -5.66 -3.24 -3.20
N GLY A 200 -4.66 -2.65 -2.53
CA GLY A 200 -3.27 -2.74 -2.96
C GLY A 200 -2.74 -4.17 -3.06
N LEU A 201 -3.04 -5.03 -2.08
CA LEU A 201 -2.69 -6.46 -2.11
C LEU A 201 -3.32 -7.20 -3.29
N ILE A 202 -4.60 -6.92 -3.56
CA ILE A 202 -5.31 -7.66 -4.60
C ILE A 202 -4.89 -7.17 -6.00
N VAL A 203 -4.72 -5.86 -6.16
CA VAL A 203 -4.16 -5.30 -7.39
C VAL A 203 -2.74 -5.81 -7.61
N MET A 204 -1.92 -5.91 -6.56
CA MET A 204 -0.60 -6.55 -6.63
C MET A 204 -0.68 -7.95 -7.24
N GLY A 205 -1.59 -8.81 -6.77
CA GLY A 205 -1.79 -10.15 -7.36
C GLY A 205 -2.26 -10.13 -8.81
N SER A 206 -2.95 -9.07 -9.23
CA SER A 206 -3.45 -8.93 -10.61
C SER A 206 -2.40 -8.41 -11.60
N VAL A 207 -1.40 -7.67 -11.11
CA VAL A 207 -0.31 -7.10 -11.94
C VAL A 207 1.00 -7.86 -11.81
N ASN A 208 1.09 -8.80 -10.86
CA ASN A 208 2.20 -9.69 -10.65
C ASN A 208 2.19 -10.83 -11.68
N GLY A 209 3.34 -11.15 -12.26
CA GLY A 209 3.59 -12.36 -13.03
C GLY A 209 4.46 -12.12 -14.25
N ASP A 210 4.84 -13.21 -14.93
CA ASP A 210 5.67 -13.13 -16.12
C ASP A 210 4.94 -12.43 -17.28
N PHE A 211 5.68 -11.56 -17.96
CA PHE A 211 5.22 -10.94 -19.19
C PHE A 211 5.40 -11.89 -20.37
N VAL A 212 4.29 -12.38 -20.90
CA VAL A 212 4.28 -13.25 -22.09
C VAL A 212 4.02 -12.41 -23.34
N ASN A 213 2.91 -11.66 -23.32
CA ASN A 213 2.55 -10.68 -24.35
C ASN A 213 1.37 -9.83 -23.87
N TRP A 214 1.16 -8.66 -24.49
CA TRP A 214 0.11 -7.72 -24.09
C TRP A 214 -1.29 -8.30 -24.06
N ALA A 215 -1.69 -9.11 -25.06
CA ALA A 215 -3.04 -9.65 -25.11
C ALA A 215 -3.30 -10.63 -23.95
N TYR A 216 -2.34 -11.53 -23.68
CA TYR A 216 -2.41 -12.47 -22.57
C TYR A 216 -2.46 -11.75 -21.22
N ASN A 217 -1.46 -10.91 -20.94
CA ASN A 217 -1.33 -10.28 -19.62
C ASN A 217 -2.46 -9.29 -19.33
N LEU A 218 -2.93 -8.51 -20.31
CA LEU A 218 -4.07 -7.60 -20.09
C LEU A 218 -5.39 -8.35 -19.92
N SER A 219 -5.58 -9.48 -20.60
CA SER A 219 -6.77 -10.33 -20.40
C SER A 219 -6.77 -10.95 -19.01
N TRP A 220 -5.62 -11.48 -18.58
CA TRP A 220 -5.44 -12.03 -17.24
C TRP A 220 -5.70 -10.99 -16.16
N LEU A 221 -5.09 -9.81 -16.30
CA LEU A 221 -5.32 -8.67 -15.41
C LEU A 221 -6.80 -8.31 -15.34
N GLY A 222 -7.48 -8.19 -16.48
CA GLY A 222 -8.90 -7.82 -16.53
C GLY A 222 -9.79 -8.81 -15.80
N ILE A 223 -9.57 -10.12 -15.98
CA ILE A 223 -10.33 -11.17 -15.28
C ILE A 223 -10.08 -11.11 -13.77
N ASN A 224 -8.82 -10.95 -13.35
CA ASN A 224 -8.48 -10.84 -11.94
C ASN A 224 -9.13 -9.61 -11.31
N LEU A 225 -9.03 -8.43 -11.92
CA LEU A 225 -9.67 -7.19 -11.46
C LEU A 225 -11.19 -7.33 -11.31
N LEU A 226 -11.87 -8.08 -12.19
CA LEU A 226 -13.30 -8.38 -12.03
C LEU A 226 -13.58 -9.29 -10.83
N GLY A 227 -12.72 -10.28 -10.60
CA GLY A 227 -12.77 -11.12 -9.40
C GLY A 227 -12.63 -10.29 -8.12
N VAL A 228 -11.71 -9.32 -8.10
CA VAL A 228 -11.52 -8.37 -6.99
C VAL A 228 -12.79 -7.59 -6.68
N PHE A 229 -13.44 -7.07 -7.72
CA PHE A 229 -14.66 -6.27 -7.57
C PHE A 229 -15.76 -7.07 -6.85
N LEU A 230 -16.01 -8.30 -7.30
CA LEU A 230 -17.00 -9.19 -6.68
C LEU A 230 -16.61 -9.54 -5.25
N TYR A 231 -15.34 -9.81 -5.03
CA TYR A 231 -14.80 -10.13 -3.72
C TYR A 231 -14.99 -8.98 -2.72
N LEU A 232 -14.74 -7.71 -3.11
CA LEU A 232 -14.92 -6.55 -2.23
C LEU A 232 -16.36 -6.44 -1.74
N ILE A 233 -17.34 -6.74 -2.59
CA ILE A 233 -18.76 -6.78 -2.22
C ILE A 233 -19.02 -7.88 -1.18
N VAL A 234 -18.48 -9.08 -1.40
CA VAL A 234 -18.66 -10.24 -0.52
C VAL A 234 -18.04 -10.00 0.87
N VAL A 235 -16.81 -9.48 0.93
CA VAL A 235 -16.14 -9.22 2.22
C VAL A 235 -16.86 -8.13 3.01
N ARG A 236 -17.32 -7.07 2.34
CA ARG A 236 -18.10 -6.02 3.00
C ARG A 236 -19.39 -6.56 3.60
N PHE A 237 -20.10 -7.41 2.86
CA PHE A 237 -21.29 -8.09 3.36
C PHE A 237 -20.97 -9.02 4.54
N PHE A 238 -19.89 -9.80 4.44
CA PHE A 238 -19.46 -10.70 5.51
C PHE A 238 -19.14 -9.93 6.79
N PHE A 239 -18.45 -8.80 6.69
CA PHE A 239 -18.09 -8.00 7.86
C PHE A 239 -19.33 -7.39 8.55
N ASP A 240 -20.21 -6.76 7.77
CA ASP A 240 -21.45 -6.14 8.28
C ASP A 240 -22.42 -7.16 8.91
N LYS A 241 -22.51 -8.38 8.37
CA LYS A 241 -23.48 -9.38 8.86
C LYS A 241 -22.93 -10.42 9.81
N VAL A 242 -21.65 -10.77 9.69
CA VAL A 242 -21.06 -11.87 10.47
C VAL A 242 -20.19 -11.34 11.60
N VAL A 243 -19.32 -10.38 11.33
CA VAL A 243 -18.35 -9.90 12.33
C VAL A 243 -19.03 -8.95 13.32
N ILE A 244 -19.76 -7.94 12.82
CA ILE A 244 -20.51 -6.99 13.67
C ILE A 244 -21.99 -7.32 13.58
N SER A 245 -22.38 -8.43 14.18
CA SER A 245 -23.75 -8.96 14.08
C SER A 245 -24.77 -8.25 14.97
N ARG A 246 -24.32 -7.47 15.97
CA ARG A 246 -25.20 -6.85 16.98
C ARG A 246 -25.53 -5.38 16.71
N ASP A 247 -24.75 -4.69 15.89
CA ASP A 247 -24.94 -3.26 15.63
C ASP A 247 -24.56 -2.90 14.18
N ASP A 248 -24.91 -1.69 13.75
CA ASP A 248 -24.54 -1.19 12.42
C ASP A 248 -23.11 -0.63 12.42
N LEU A 249 -22.25 -1.17 11.56
CA LEU A 249 -20.85 -0.71 11.43
C LEU A 249 -20.75 0.79 11.11
N ASN A 250 -21.63 1.31 10.25
CA ASN A 250 -21.55 2.71 9.85
C ASN A 250 -21.85 3.62 11.03
N ARG A 251 -22.76 3.23 11.92
CA ARG A 251 -23.02 3.94 13.18
C ARG A 251 -21.81 3.87 14.12
N GLU A 252 -21.25 2.68 14.32
CA GLU A 252 -20.06 2.47 15.15
C GLU A 252 -18.87 3.34 14.68
N ILE A 253 -18.69 3.50 13.36
CA ILE A 253 -17.65 4.37 12.81
C ILE A 253 -18.01 5.84 12.94
N THR A 254 -19.22 6.26 12.55
CA THR A 254 -19.55 7.69 12.38
C THR A 254 -19.99 8.37 13.65
N GLU A 255 -20.83 7.72 14.45
CA GLU A 255 -21.41 8.29 15.68
C GLU A 255 -20.54 7.94 16.89
N ASP A 256 -20.26 6.66 17.10
CA ASP A 256 -19.52 6.18 18.28
C ASP A 256 -18.01 6.38 18.16
N ARG A 257 -17.51 6.63 16.93
CA ARG A 257 -16.08 6.76 16.59
C ARG A 257 -15.27 5.58 17.16
N ASN A 258 -15.86 4.39 17.12
CA ASN A 258 -15.32 3.19 17.75
C ASN A 258 -14.06 2.72 17.02
N THR A 259 -12.90 3.06 17.58
CA THR A 259 -11.59 2.70 17.02
C THR A 259 -11.40 1.18 16.95
N GLY A 260 -12.02 0.42 17.86
CA GLY A 260 -11.99 -1.05 17.84
C GLY A 260 -12.73 -1.62 16.62
N ALA A 261 -13.90 -1.07 16.29
CA ALA A 261 -14.64 -1.45 15.09
C ALA A 261 -13.84 -1.16 13.82
N GLY A 262 -13.26 0.05 13.71
CA GLY A 262 -12.39 0.42 12.58
C GLY A 262 -11.13 -0.46 12.47
N LEU A 263 -10.52 -0.85 13.60
CA LEU A 263 -9.36 -1.75 13.61
C LEU A 263 -9.74 -3.17 13.15
N LEU A 264 -10.89 -3.68 13.58
CA LEU A 264 -11.40 -4.97 13.12
C LEU A 264 -11.72 -4.94 11.62
N GLU A 265 -12.32 -3.85 11.13
CA GLU A 265 -12.54 -3.68 9.69
C GLU A 265 -11.22 -3.70 8.93
N PHE A 266 -10.21 -2.96 9.42
CA PHE A 266 -8.87 -2.99 8.84
C PHE A 266 -8.31 -4.40 8.77
N ALA A 267 -8.30 -5.10 9.90
CA ALA A 267 -7.69 -6.43 10.01
C ALA A 267 -8.39 -7.46 9.12
N VAL A 268 -9.73 -7.44 9.08
CA VAL A 268 -10.51 -8.37 8.25
C VAL A 268 -10.29 -8.09 6.77
N ALA A 269 -10.34 -6.83 6.34
CA ALA A 269 -10.09 -6.46 4.95
C ALA A 269 -8.72 -6.95 4.47
N VAL A 270 -7.66 -6.68 5.25
CA VAL A 270 -6.30 -7.13 4.92
C VAL A 270 -6.16 -8.66 4.97
N SER A 271 -6.77 -9.32 5.96
CA SER A 271 -6.67 -10.78 6.12
C SER A 271 -7.31 -11.52 4.95
N PHE A 272 -8.54 -11.15 4.59
CA PHE A 272 -9.19 -11.78 3.45
C PHE A 272 -8.45 -11.42 2.15
N ALA A 273 -7.90 -10.21 2.02
CA ALA A 273 -7.22 -9.79 0.78
C ALA A 273 -5.92 -10.58 0.59
N THR A 274 -5.22 -10.84 1.69
CA THR A 274 -4.06 -11.72 1.74
C THR A 274 -4.44 -13.14 1.36
N ALA A 275 -5.53 -13.68 1.93
CA ALA A 275 -6.01 -15.02 1.57
C ALA A 275 -6.35 -15.11 0.08
N LEU A 276 -7.03 -14.10 -0.47
CA LEU A 276 -7.36 -14.05 -1.89
C LEU A 276 -6.09 -13.98 -2.75
N TYR A 277 -5.13 -13.12 -2.40
CA TYR A 277 -3.85 -12.99 -3.13
C TYR A 277 -3.18 -14.36 -3.36
N PHE A 278 -3.13 -15.22 -2.34
CA PHE A 278 -2.56 -16.56 -2.46
C PHE A 278 -3.47 -17.60 -3.14
N MET A 279 -4.76 -17.31 -3.30
CA MET A 279 -5.71 -18.20 -4.00
C MET A 279 -5.79 -17.92 -5.50
N ILE A 280 -5.60 -16.66 -5.92
CA ILE A 280 -5.71 -16.23 -7.32
C ILE A 280 -4.36 -15.92 -7.99
N GLY A 281 -3.33 -15.64 -7.18
CA GLY A 281 -1.96 -15.34 -7.61
C GLY A 281 -1.04 -16.54 -7.65
#